data_AF-A0A0Q4GDY3-F1
#
_entry.id   AF-A0A0Q4GDY3-F1
#
_cell.length_a   1.000
_cell.length_b   1.000
_cell.length_c   1.000
_cell.angle_alpha   90.00
_cell.angle_beta   90.00
_cell.angle_gamma   90.00
#
_symmetry.space_group_name_H-M   'P 1'
#
loop_
_entity.id
_entity.type
_entity.pdbx_description
1 polymer ?
#
loop_
_entity_poly.entity_id
_entity_poly.type
_entity_poly.pdbx_seq_one_letter_code
_entity_poly.pdbx_strand_id
1 'polypeptide(L)'
;MTILFVAAALIAVSPPASQIVVQAASATQQTAPSMTTSATSAETLLKALLKGAAPGGKIDYSAMTPEVAQIVRDHPEGGEMIIKLGTPQTVTYLGAPPGGHLFRITFATAKIDFFMAVNGAGKISSMYYHPSVDMPS
;
A
#
# COMPACT_ATOMS: atom_id res chain seq x y z
N MET A 1 -52.77 -70.57 -31.41
CA MET A 1 -51.58 -69.85 -31.91
C MET A 1 -50.92 -69.19 -30.69
N THR A 2 -49.74 -69.69 -30.33
CA THR A 2 -48.94 -69.31 -29.15
C THR A 2 -48.11 -68.07 -29.44
N ILE A 3 -48.18 -67.03 -28.60
CA ILE A 3 -47.13 -66.00 -28.30
C ILE A 3 -47.52 -65.39 -26.93
N LEU A 4 -46.83 -65.53 -25.78
CA LEU A 4 -45.43 -65.34 -25.33
C LEU A 4 -45.09 -63.87 -24.94
N PHE A 5 -45.12 -63.57 -23.62
CA PHE A 5 -44.36 -62.56 -22.82
C PHE A 5 -44.36 -61.07 -23.30
N VAL A 6 -44.03 -60.01 -22.55
CA VAL A 6 -43.12 -59.75 -21.42
C VAL A 6 -43.64 -58.49 -20.67
N ALA A 7 -43.53 -58.47 -19.34
CA ALA A 7 -43.77 -57.30 -18.51
C ALA A 7 -42.75 -56.18 -18.80
N ALA A 8 -43.24 -54.97 -19.13
CA ALA A 8 -42.40 -53.79 -19.24
C ALA A 8 -42.03 -53.29 -17.83
N ALA A 9 -40.79 -53.52 -17.43
CA ALA A 9 -40.20 -52.97 -16.22
C ALA A 9 -40.04 -51.45 -16.37
N LEU A 10 -40.49 -50.71 -15.34
CA LEU A 10 -40.29 -49.27 -15.18
C LEU A 10 -38.80 -48.94 -15.12
N ILE A 11 -38.33 -48.06 -16.00
CA ILE A 11 -37.00 -47.48 -15.94
C ILE A 11 -37.02 -46.43 -14.83
N ALA A 12 -36.30 -46.70 -13.73
CA ALA A 12 -36.03 -45.71 -12.69
C ALA A 12 -35.01 -44.70 -13.20
N VAL A 13 -35.45 -43.47 -13.51
CA VAL A 13 -34.57 -42.33 -13.76
C VAL A 13 -33.94 -41.91 -12.42
N SER A 14 -32.63 -42.09 -12.29
CA SER A 14 -31.87 -41.54 -11.18
C SER A 14 -31.69 -40.02 -11.36
N PRO A 15 -31.90 -39.18 -10.34
CA PRO A 15 -31.55 -37.77 -10.42
C PRO A 15 -30.02 -37.61 -10.48
N PRO A 16 -29.47 -36.69 -11.28
CA PRO A 16 -28.05 -36.39 -11.22
C PRO A 16 -27.73 -35.82 -9.83
N ALA A 17 -26.73 -36.42 -9.19
CA ALA A 17 -26.14 -35.90 -7.97
C ALA A 17 -25.71 -34.45 -8.22
N SER A 18 -26.36 -33.51 -7.54
CA SER A 18 -25.95 -32.12 -7.52
C SER A 18 -24.60 -32.04 -6.82
N GLN A 19 -23.53 -31.99 -7.60
CA GLN A 19 -22.22 -31.63 -7.08
C GLN A 19 -22.28 -30.15 -6.72
N ILE A 20 -22.50 -29.86 -5.44
CA ILE A 20 -22.22 -28.55 -4.86
C ILE A 20 -20.69 -28.42 -4.90
N VAL A 21 -20.18 -27.91 -6.02
CA VAL A 21 -18.86 -27.29 -6.05
C VAL A 21 -18.94 -26.11 -5.09
N VAL A 22 -18.43 -26.30 -3.87
CA VAL A 22 -18.06 -25.19 -3.00
C VAL A 22 -16.92 -24.48 -3.72
N GLN A 23 -17.28 -23.56 -4.60
CA GLN A 23 -16.34 -22.64 -5.21
C GLN A 23 -15.87 -21.74 -4.07
N ALA A 24 -14.77 -22.14 -3.44
CA ALA A 24 -14.04 -21.29 -2.54
C ALA A 24 -13.73 -20.01 -3.31
N ALA A 25 -14.46 -18.94 -2.98
CA ALA A 25 -14.18 -17.62 -3.49
C ALA A 25 -12.74 -17.31 -3.10
N SER A 26 -11.84 -17.46 -4.06
CA SER A 26 -10.47 -16.99 -3.94
C SER A 26 -10.58 -15.48 -3.96
N ALA A 27 -10.82 -14.89 -2.79
CA ALA A 27 -10.51 -13.49 -2.59
C ALA A 27 -9.02 -13.38 -2.91
N THR A 28 -8.67 -12.81 -4.05
CA THR A 28 -7.30 -12.44 -4.37
C THR A 28 -6.89 -11.41 -3.32
N GLN A 29 -6.30 -11.88 -2.21
CA GLN A 29 -5.54 -11.03 -1.31
C GLN A 29 -4.47 -10.39 -2.18
N GLN A 30 -4.67 -9.10 -2.50
CA GLN A 30 -3.66 -8.31 -3.17
C GLN A 30 -2.44 -8.28 -2.25
N THR A 31 -1.44 -9.09 -2.57
CA THR A 31 -0.19 -9.15 -1.82
C THR A 31 0.43 -7.77 -1.83
N ALA A 32 0.73 -7.23 -0.65
CA ALA A 32 1.41 -5.96 -0.53
C ALA A 32 2.73 -6.00 -1.32
N PRO A 33 3.15 -4.89 -1.95
CA PRO A 33 4.41 -4.86 -2.68
C PRO A 33 5.59 -5.23 -1.78
N SER A 34 6.46 -6.12 -2.24
CA SER A 34 7.71 -6.43 -1.54
C SER A 34 8.66 -5.24 -1.58
N MET A 35 9.29 -4.93 -0.44
CA MET A 35 10.30 -3.87 -0.36
C MET A 35 11.66 -4.34 -0.91
N THR A 36 12.28 -3.47 -1.69
CA THR A 36 13.70 -3.60 -2.06
C THR A 36 14.61 -3.00 -0.98
N THR A 37 15.92 -3.23 -1.06
CA THR A 37 16.91 -2.57 -0.17
C THR A 37 16.85 -1.04 -0.28
N SER A 38 16.63 -0.52 -1.50
CA SER A 38 16.45 0.91 -1.73
C SER A 38 15.17 1.43 -1.08
N ALA A 39 14.06 0.70 -1.19
CA ALA A 39 12.80 1.06 -0.54
C ALA A 39 12.92 1.06 0.99
N THR A 40 13.65 0.09 1.56
CA THR A 40 13.92 0.02 3.00
C THR A 40 14.75 1.22 3.49
N SER A 41 15.73 1.64 2.68
CA SER A 41 16.56 2.82 2.98
C SER A 41 15.72 4.11 2.92
N ALA A 42 14.86 4.24 1.92
CA ALA A 42 13.93 5.37 1.80
C ALA A 42 12.92 5.39 2.96
N GLU A 43 12.38 4.24 3.38
CA GLU A 43 11.49 4.15 4.53
C GLU A 43 12.19 4.60 5.83
N THR A 44 13.46 4.22 6.00
CA THR A 44 14.28 4.63 7.15
C THR A 44 14.47 6.15 7.18
N LEU A 45 14.80 6.75 6.03
CA LEU A 45 14.91 8.21 5.89
C LEU A 45 13.58 8.91 6.15
N LEU A 46 12.47 8.36 5.67
CA LEU A 46 11.13 8.89 5.92
C LEU A 46 10.78 8.87 7.41
N LYS A 47 11.03 7.75 8.10
CA LYS A 47 10.80 7.65 9.56
C LYS A 47 11.65 8.65 10.33
N ALA A 48 12.91 8.84 9.94
CA ALA A 48 13.79 9.85 10.54
C ALA A 48 13.27 11.28 10.29
N LEU A 49 12.80 11.57 9.08
CA LEU A 49 12.19 12.86 8.73
C LEU A 49 10.94 13.13 9.56
N LEU A 50 10.02 12.16 9.67
CA LEU A 50 8.80 12.29 10.48
C LEU A 50 9.12 12.50 11.96
N LYS A 51 10.14 11.81 12.49
CA LYS A 51 10.63 12.03 13.87
C LYS A 51 11.21 13.43 14.05
N GLY A 52 11.98 13.93 13.07
CA GLY A 52 12.55 15.27 13.08
C GLY A 52 11.50 16.37 12.92
N ALA A 53 10.41 16.08 12.23
CA ALA A 53 9.28 16.99 12.06
C ALA A 53 8.36 17.05 13.28
N ALA A 54 8.37 16.07 14.20
CA ALA A 54 7.48 16.06 15.37
C ALA A 54 7.66 17.30 16.27
N PRO A 55 6.66 17.67 17.11
CA PRO A 55 6.80 18.77 18.08
C PRO A 55 8.08 18.64 18.93
N GLY A 56 8.92 19.68 18.91
CA GLY A 56 10.23 19.69 19.60
C GLY A 56 11.35 18.92 18.89
N GLY A 57 11.05 18.28 17.76
CA GLY A 57 12.01 17.64 16.88
C GLY A 57 12.86 18.65 16.09
N LYS A 58 13.93 18.14 15.47
CA LYS A 58 14.76 18.90 14.53
C LYS A 58 14.90 18.11 13.25
N ILE A 59 14.56 18.74 12.13
CA ILE A 59 14.77 18.18 10.79
C ILE A 59 16.28 18.08 10.53
N ASP A 60 16.74 16.89 10.15
CA ASP A 60 18.11 16.68 9.70
C ASP A 60 18.24 17.03 8.21
N TYR A 61 18.58 18.29 7.94
CA TYR A 61 18.82 18.76 6.58
C TYR A 61 20.04 18.11 5.91
N SER A 62 20.94 17.48 6.67
CA SER A 62 22.10 16.80 6.09
C SER A 62 21.70 15.52 5.34
N ALA A 63 20.53 14.96 5.64
CA ALA A 63 19.94 13.84 4.92
C ALA A 63 19.37 14.22 3.54
N MET A 64 19.30 15.51 3.22
CA MET A 64 18.76 16.03 1.96
C MET A 64 19.87 16.54 1.05
N THR A 65 19.61 16.63 -0.26
CA THR A 65 20.47 17.44 -1.14
C THR A 65 20.35 18.92 -0.77
N PRO A 66 21.35 19.76 -1.10
CA PRO A 66 21.30 21.19 -0.80
C PRO A 66 20.02 21.88 -1.30
N GLU A 67 19.56 21.51 -2.49
CA GLU A 67 18.38 22.09 -3.12
C GLU A 67 17.10 21.72 -2.36
N VAL A 68 16.93 20.44 -2.02
CA VAL A 68 15.78 19.97 -1.24
C VAL A 68 15.80 20.56 0.17
N ALA A 69 16.97 20.60 0.80
CA ALA A 69 17.13 21.20 2.12
C ALA A 69 16.71 22.68 2.12
N GLN A 70 17.07 23.42 1.07
CA GLN A 70 16.68 24.81 0.92
C GLN A 70 15.17 24.96 0.77
N ILE A 71 14.54 24.19 -0.11
CA ILE A 71 13.08 24.20 -0.32
C ILE A 71 12.34 23.93 1.01
N VAL A 72 12.76 22.92 1.78
CA VAL A 72 12.11 22.60 3.05
C VAL A 72 12.25 23.72 4.09
N ARG A 73 13.36 24.47 4.07
CA ARG A 73 13.52 25.64 4.95
C ARG A 73 12.66 26.82 4.51
N ASP A 74 12.55 27.04 3.20
CA ASP A 74 11.80 28.16 2.64
C ASP A 74 10.28 27.93 2.72
N HIS A 75 9.84 26.67 2.82
CA HIS A 75 8.44 26.25 2.89
C HIS A 75 8.12 25.45 4.17
N PRO A 76 8.20 26.08 5.36
CA PRO A 76 7.96 25.40 6.63
C PRO A 76 6.52 24.89 6.78
N GLU A 77 5.55 25.46 6.06
CA GLU A 77 4.14 25.08 6.08
C GLU A 77 3.92 23.59 5.77
N GLY A 78 4.79 23.00 4.96
CA GLY A 78 4.73 21.58 4.66
C GLY A 78 5.02 20.71 5.89
N GLY A 79 6.03 21.09 6.67
CA GLY A 79 6.35 20.44 7.93
C GLY A 79 5.27 20.68 9.00
N GLU A 80 4.74 21.91 9.08
CA GLU A 80 3.66 22.25 10.02
C GLU A 80 2.39 21.43 9.78
N MET A 81 2.05 21.14 8.53
CA MET A 81 0.90 20.29 8.22
C MET A 81 1.10 18.88 8.79
N ILE A 82 2.27 18.27 8.58
CA ILE A 82 2.58 16.94 9.11
C ILE A 82 2.53 16.95 10.65
N ILE A 83 3.02 18.01 11.30
CA ILE A 83 2.94 18.19 12.75
C ILE A 83 1.48 18.19 13.23
N LYS A 84 0.59 18.91 12.54
CA LYS A 84 -0.83 19.01 12.88
C LYS A 84 -1.57 17.67 12.77
N LEU A 85 -1.10 16.75 11.93
CA LEU A 85 -1.65 15.39 11.81
C LEU A 85 -1.27 14.49 13.02
N GLY A 86 -0.29 14.91 13.83
CA GLY A 86 0.13 14.21 15.04
C GLY A 86 1.11 13.07 14.77
N THR A 87 1.09 12.05 15.63
CA THR A 87 2.02 10.92 15.54
C THR A 87 1.60 9.94 14.44
N PRO A 88 2.51 9.57 13.50
CA PRO A 88 2.26 8.50 12.55
C PRO A 88 1.98 7.17 13.27
N GLN A 89 0.90 6.49 12.90
CA GLN A 89 0.54 5.16 13.39
C GLN A 89 1.18 4.06 12.54
N THR A 90 1.18 4.22 11.21
CA THR A 90 1.77 3.25 10.29
C THR A 90 2.45 3.94 9.10
N VAL A 91 3.46 3.27 8.54
CA VAL A 91 4.07 3.59 7.24
C VAL A 91 3.97 2.32 6.39
N THR A 92 3.29 2.41 5.26
CA THR A 92 3.05 1.29 4.35
C THR A 92 3.65 1.59 2.99
N TYR A 93 4.49 0.70 2.46
CA TYR A 93 5.03 0.87 1.11
C TYR A 93 3.98 0.55 0.06
N LEU A 94 3.77 1.50 -0.85
CA LEU A 94 2.80 1.40 -1.95
C LEU A 94 3.45 1.03 -3.29
N GLY A 95 4.78 1.09 -3.39
CA GLY A 95 5.52 0.73 -4.60
C GLY A 95 6.59 1.76 -4.98
N ALA A 96 7.23 1.53 -6.12
CA ALA A 96 8.27 2.39 -6.65
C ALA A 96 7.83 2.98 -8.00
N PRO A 97 7.01 4.07 -8.01
CA PRO A 97 6.76 4.79 -9.25
C PRO A 97 8.07 5.35 -9.82
N PRO A 98 8.11 5.73 -11.11
CA PRO A 98 9.31 6.25 -11.74
C PRO A 98 9.95 7.36 -10.92
N GLY A 99 11.22 7.18 -10.56
CA GLY A 99 12.02 8.18 -9.84
C GLY A 99 12.05 8.04 -8.32
N GLY A 100 11.27 7.15 -7.69
CA GLY A 100 11.34 7.01 -6.23
C GLY A 100 10.42 5.97 -5.63
N HIS A 101 10.13 6.13 -4.35
CA HIS A 101 9.35 5.22 -3.53
C HIS A 101 8.13 5.94 -2.99
N LEU A 102 6.97 5.30 -3.05
CA LEU A 102 5.71 5.82 -2.53
C LEU A 102 5.34 5.08 -1.24
N PHE A 103 5.03 5.84 -0.20
CA PHE A 103 4.60 5.34 1.09
C PHE A 103 3.28 5.96 1.50
N ARG A 104 2.39 5.17 2.10
CA ARG A 104 1.23 5.68 2.81
C ARG A 104 1.57 5.83 4.29
N ILE A 105 1.38 7.04 4.81
CA ILE A 105 1.51 7.31 6.23
C ILE A 105 0.11 7.46 6.79
N THR A 106 -0.24 6.63 7.77
CA THR A 106 -1.52 6.71 8.48
C THR A 106 -1.33 7.42 9.79
N PHE A 107 -2.11 8.47 10.02
CA PHE A 107 -2.26 9.18 11.28
C PHE A 107 -3.62 8.85 11.91
N ALA A 108 -3.86 9.31 13.13
CA ALA A 108 -5.14 9.10 13.79
C ALA A 108 -6.33 9.72 13.03
N THR A 109 -6.11 10.81 12.31
CA THR A 109 -7.17 11.61 11.67
C THR A 109 -7.06 11.70 10.14
N ALA A 110 -5.97 11.19 9.55
CA ALA A 110 -5.72 11.33 8.12
C ALA A 110 -4.77 10.24 7.60
N LYS A 111 -4.77 10.08 6.28
CA LYS A 111 -3.75 9.33 5.54
C LYS A 111 -3.12 10.26 4.51
N ILE A 112 -1.80 10.21 4.37
CA ILE A 112 -1.08 10.90 3.28
C ILE A 112 -0.27 9.89 2.49
N ASP A 113 -0.20 10.10 1.19
CA ASP A 113 0.75 9.40 0.34
C ASP A 113 1.97 10.30 0.18
N PHE A 114 3.14 9.75 0.48
CA PHE A 114 4.42 10.43 0.56
C PHE A 114 5.38 9.79 -0.43
N PHE A 115 5.81 10.56 -1.42
CA PHE A 115 6.82 10.13 -2.37
C PHE A 115 8.21 10.58 -1.89
N MET A 116 9.21 9.70 -2.06
CA MET A 116 10.60 9.99 -1.75
C MET A 116 11.54 9.40 -2.80
N ALA A 117 12.38 10.25 -3.38
CA ALA A 117 13.53 9.85 -4.18
C ALA A 117 14.81 9.99 -3.37
N VAL A 118 15.68 8.98 -3.47
CA VAL A 118 17.01 8.96 -2.83
C VAL A 118 18.06 8.84 -3.92
N ASN A 119 19.05 9.74 -3.94
CA ASN A 119 20.11 9.71 -4.94
C ASN A 119 21.21 8.68 -4.62
N GLY A 120 22.19 8.53 -5.51
CA GLY A 120 23.31 7.60 -5.34
C GLY A 120 24.21 7.86 -4.12
N ALA A 121 24.12 9.05 -3.50
CA ALA A 121 24.82 9.38 -2.26
C ALA A 121 23.99 9.10 -0.99
N GLY A 122 22.80 8.49 -1.15
CA GLY A 122 21.91 8.20 -0.03
C GLY A 122 21.16 9.42 0.51
N LYS A 123 21.10 10.52 -0.23
CA LYS A 123 20.40 11.76 0.17
C LYS A 123 19.03 11.86 -0.48
N ILE A 124 18.07 12.44 0.23
CA ILE A 124 16.75 12.75 -0.30
C ILE A 124 16.90 13.82 -1.39
N SER A 125 16.60 13.44 -2.62
CA SER A 125 16.73 14.30 -3.82
C SER A 125 15.40 14.81 -4.34
N SER A 126 14.28 14.21 -3.92
CA SER A 126 12.94 14.73 -4.17
C SER A 126 11.98 14.19 -3.13
N MET A 127 11.04 15.01 -2.68
CA MET A 127 9.93 14.58 -1.84
C MET A 127 8.70 15.42 -2.12
N TYR A 128 7.53 14.80 -2.00
CA TYR A 128 6.24 15.49 -1.97
C TYR A 128 5.23 14.60 -1.25
N TYR A 129 4.13 15.19 -0.80
CA TYR A 129 3.03 14.42 -0.24
C TYR A 129 1.69 15.03 -0.65
N HIS A 130 0.66 14.21 -0.60
CA HIS A 130 -0.72 14.63 -0.79
C HIS A 130 -1.64 13.81 0.10
N PRO A 131 -2.87 14.28 0.38
CA PRO A 131 -3.89 13.43 0.99
C PRO A 131 -4.03 12.13 0.19
N SER A 132 -4.07 11.00 0.88
CA SER A 132 -4.33 9.72 0.25
C SER A 132 -5.78 9.69 -0.25
N VAL A 133 -5.97 9.39 -1.53
CA VAL A 133 -7.27 9.03 -2.06
C VAL A 133 -7.45 7.52 -1.85
N ASP A 134 -8.43 7.14 -1.02
CA ASP A 134 -8.87 5.75 -0.99
C ASP A 134 -9.60 5.52 -2.33
N MET A 135 -8.93 4.89 -3.30
CA MET A 135 -9.62 4.49 -4.53
C MET A 135 -10.59 3.35 -4.19
N PRO A 136 -11.88 3.44 -4.57
CA PRO A 136 -12.78 2.31 -4.43
C PRO A 136 -12.23 1.17 -5.30
N SER A 137 -12.00 0.04 -4.64
CA SER A 137 -11.68 -1.25 -5.24
C SER A 137 -12.77 -1.74 -6.18
#